data_AF-A0A7L5E3N9-F1
#
_entry.id   AF-A0A7L5E3N9-F1
#
_cell.length_a   1.000
_cell.length_b   1.000
_cell.length_c   1.000
_cell.angle_alpha   90.00
_cell.angle_beta   90.00
_cell.angle_gamma   90.00
#
_symmetry.space_group_name_H-M   'P 1'
#
loop_
_entity.id
_entity.type
_entity.pdbx_description
1 polymer ?
#
loop_
_entity_poly.entity_id
_entity_poly.type
_entity_poly.pdbx_seq_one_letter_code
_entity_poly.pdbx_strand_id
1 'polypeptide(L)'
;MKNPVVISEAQIVKAIKEYEGGRDLKDICRELNIHKSTFYNWRKKYSGMDAQELKRLKELEEENRKLKQMYAELALDNKMLKDVLSKKF
;
A
#
# COMPACT_ATOMS: atom_id res chain seq x y z
N MET A 1 -25.94 -4.43 7.00
CA MET A 1 -24.87 -3.64 6.36
C MET A 1 -23.88 -4.62 5.75
N LYS A 2 -23.66 -4.61 4.43
CA LYS A 2 -22.66 -5.49 3.80
C LYS A 2 -21.28 -4.95 4.17
N ASN A 3 -20.45 -5.76 4.85
CA ASN A 3 -19.06 -5.40 5.12
C ASN A 3 -18.34 -5.07 3.81
N PRO A 4 -17.63 -3.94 3.69
CA PRO A 4 -16.81 -3.69 2.52
C PRO A 4 -15.72 -4.75 2.49
N VAL A 5 -15.76 -5.63 1.49
CA VAL A 5 -14.70 -6.59 1.23
C VAL A 5 -13.46 -5.77 0.86
N VAL A 6 -12.48 -5.72 1.76
CA VAL A 6 -11.18 -5.12 1.46
C VAL A 6 -10.49 -6.01 0.44
N ILE A 7 -10.36 -5.51 -0.80
CA ILE A 7 -9.67 -6.23 -1.87
C ILE A 7 -8.17 -6.09 -1.64
N SER A 8 -7.48 -7.22 -1.49
CA SER A 8 -6.03 -7.25 -1.28
C SER A 8 -5.28 -6.90 -2.56
N GLU A 9 -4.05 -6.38 -2.41
CA GLU A 9 -3.20 -6.07 -3.58
C GLU A 9 -2.92 -7.29 -4.46
N ALA A 10 -2.86 -8.49 -3.87
CA ALA A 10 -2.70 -9.72 -4.62
C ALA A 10 -3.91 -9.99 -5.54
N GLN A 11 -5.13 -9.73 -5.06
CA GLN A 11 -6.34 -9.82 -5.86
C GLN A 11 -6.37 -8.74 -6.95
N ILE A 12 -5.88 -7.52 -6.64
CA ILE A 12 -5.76 -6.44 -7.62
C ILE A 12 -4.83 -6.84 -8.77
N VAL A 13 -3.61 -7.31 -8.46
CA VAL A 13 -2.64 -7.72 -9.46
C VAL A 13 -3.15 -8.91 -10.28
N LYS A 14 -3.82 -9.87 -9.63
CA LYS A 14 -4.47 -11.00 -10.33
C LYS A 14 -5.51 -10.50 -11.34
N ALA A 15 -6.38 -9.59 -10.94
CA ALA A 15 -7.41 -9.03 -11.81
C ALA A 15 -6.81 -8.28 -13.02
N ILE A 16 -5.72 -7.54 -12.81
CA ILE A 16 -4.99 -6.87 -13.90
C ILE A 16 -4.40 -7.90 -14.87
N LYS A 17 -3.75 -8.95 -14.37
CA LYS A 17 -3.17 -10.01 -15.21
C LYS A 17 -4.23 -10.77 -16.01
N GLU A 18 -5.38 -11.07 -15.40
CA GLU A 18 -6.50 -11.70 -16.10
C GLU A 18 -7.02 -10.83 -17.25
N TYR A 19 -7.18 -9.51 -17.02
CA TYR A 19 -7.57 -8.56 -18.05
C TYR A 19 -6.51 -8.44 -19.16
N GLU A 20 -5.22 -8.37 -18.81
CA GLU A 20 -4.10 -8.36 -19.77
C GLU A 20 -4.03 -9.67 -20.57
N GLY A 21 -4.47 -10.79 -19.98
CA GLY A 21 -4.67 -12.08 -20.63
C GLY A 21 -5.95 -12.19 -21.46
N GLY A 22 -6.71 -11.10 -21.62
CA GLY A 22 -7.89 -11.02 -22.50
C GLY A 22 -9.24 -11.22 -21.82
N ARG A 23 -9.29 -11.33 -20.49
CA ARG A 23 -10.56 -11.43 -19.75
C ARG A 23 -11.36 -10.13 -19.86
N ASP A 24 -12.69 -10.24 -20.04
CA ASP A 24 -13.54 -9.06 -20.16
C ASP A 24 -13.60 -8.24 -18.84
N LEU A 25 -13.43 -6.92 -18.99
CA LEU A 25 -13.43 -5.99 -17.86
C LEU A 25 -14.75 -5.97 -17.09
N LYS A 26 -15.90 -6.17 -17.75
CA LYS A 26 -17.22 -6.14 -17.10
C LYS A 26 -17.39 -7.31 -16.15
N ASP A 27 -16.87 -8.48 -16.50
CA ASP A 27 -16.94 -9.68 -15.66
C ASP A 27 -16.09 -9.51 -14.41
N ILE A 28 -14.85 -9.03 -14.57
CA ILE A 28 -13.96 -8.70 -13.44
C ILE A 28 -14.63 -7.68 -12.50
N CYS A 29 -15.19 -6.61 -13.05
CA CYS A 29 -15.87 -5.59 -12.25
C CYS A 29 -17.08 -6.14 -11.48
N ARG A 30 -17.85 -7.04 -12.10
CA ARG A 30 -19.03 -7.66 -11.49
C ARG A 30 -18.64 -8.60 -10.34
N GLU A 31 -17.64 -9.47 -10.56
CA GLU A 31 -17.19 -10.43 -9.56
C GLU A 31 -16.56 -9.77 -8.34
N LEU A 32 -15.73 -8.75 -8.58
CA LEU A 32 -15.09 -8.00 -7.51
C LEU A 32 -16.00 -6.92 -6.92
N ASN A 33 -17.20 -6.73 -7.47
CA ASN A 33 -18.14 -5.69 -7.09
C ASN A 33 -17.49 -4.28 -7.05
N ILE A 34 -16.78 -3.94 -8.12
CA ILE A 34 -16.09 -2.65 -8.28
C ILE A 34 -16.55 -1.91 -9.53
N HIS A 35 -16.33 -0.60 -9.54
CA HIS A 35 -16.52 0.20 -10.74
C HIS A 35 -15.30 0.13 -11.66
N LYS A 36 -15.49 0.34 -12.97
CA LYS A 36 -14.40 0.35 -13.96
C LYS A 36 -13.31 1.36 -13.64
N SER A 37 -13.69 2.52 -13.08
CA SER A 37 -12.74 3.55 -12.65
C SER A 37 -11.78 3.05 -11.57
N THR A 38 -12.28 2.27 -10.61
CA THR A 38 -11.44 1.62 -9.58
C THR A 38 -10.41 0.70 -10.21
N PHE A 39 -10.84 -0.14 -11.16
CA PHE A 39 -9.94 -1.03 -11.88
C PHE A 39 -8.84 -0.27 -12.64
N TYR A 40 -9.19 0.81 -13.35
CA TYR A 40 -8.17 1.59 -14.08
C TYR A 40 -7.18 2.31 -13.15
N ASN A 41 -7.64 2.77 -11.98
CA ASN A 41 -6.73 3.33 -10.97
C ASN A 41 -5.73 2.27 -10.48
N TRP A 42 -6.20 1.04 -10.27
CA TRP A 42 -5.32 -0.08 -9.94
C TRP A 42 -4.35 -0.40 -11.07
N ARG A 43 -4.84 -0.49 -12.31
CA ARG A 43 -3.98 -0.74 -13.48
C ARG A 43 -2.89 0.31 -13.60
N LYS A 44 -3.21 1.59 -13.38
CA LYS A 44 -2.21 2.67 -13.36
C LYS A 44 -1.14 2.48 -12.27
N LYS A 45 -1.51 1.94 -11.12
CA LYS A 45 -0.60 1.76 -9.98
C LYS A 45 0.20 0.45 -10.03
N TYR A 46 -0.39 -0.63 -10.54
CA TYR A 46 0.12 -2.00 -10.38
C TYR A 46 0.35 -2.75 -11.71
N SER A 47 0.01 -2.19 -12.88
CA SER A 47 0.30 -2.84 -14.17
C SER A 47 1.81 -2.97 -14.38
N GLY A 48 2.22 -4.10 -14.96
CA GLY A 48 3.64 -4.44 -15.14
C GLY A 48 4.33 -4.99 -13.89
N MET A 49 3.70 -4.97 -12.70
CA MET A 49 4.28 -5.59 -11.51
C MET A 49 4.07 -7.11 -11.50
N ASP A 50 5.13 -7.86 -11.29
CA ASP A 50 5.09 -9.28 -11.00
C ASP A 50 4.87 -9.57 -9.49
N ALA A 51 4.74 -10.85 -9.14
CA ALA A 51 4.47 -11.26 -7.76
C ALA A 51 5.66 -11.01 -6.82
N GLN A 52 6.89 -11.03 -7.36
CA GLN A 52 8.12 -10.80 -6.61
C GLN A 52 8.31 -9.31 -6.33
N GLU A 53 7.99 -8.44 -7.30
CA GLU A 53 7.96 -6.99 -7.15
C GLU A 53 6.89 -6.57 -6.13
N LEU A 54 5.72 -7.20 -6.12
CA LEU A 54 4.70 -6.93 -5.10
C LEU A 54 5.17 -7.34 -3.70
N LYS A 55 5.84 -8.49 -3.56
CA LYS A 55 6.42 -8.92 -2.28
C LYS A 55 7.48 -7.93 -1.80
N ARG A 56 8.38 -7.53 -2.69
CA ARG A 56 9.43 -6.54 -2.43
C ARG A 56 8.83 -5.19 -2.00
N LEU A 57 7.77 -4.75 -2.66
CA LEU A 57 7.08 -3.50 -2.33
C LEU A 57 6.52 -3.53 -0.90
N LYS A 58 5.84 -4.61 -0.51
CA LYS A 58 5.31 -4.78 0.85
C LYS A 58 6.39 -4.81 1.92
N GLU A 59 7.49 -5.50 1.65
CA GLU A 59 8.64 -5.54 2.56
C GLU A 59 9.24 -4.14 2.76
N LEU A 60 9.40 -3.38 1.67
CA LEU A 60 9.89 -2.00 1.73
C LEU A 60 8.92 -1.05 2.43
N GLU A 61 7.61 -1.19 2.21
CA GLU A 61 6.60 -0.39 2.91
C GLU A 61 6.62 -0.63 4.43
N GLU A 62 6.75 -1.89 4.84
CA GLU A 62 6.84 -2.26 6.25
C GLU A 62 8.15 -1.80 6.89
N GLU A 63 9.27 -1.94 6.20
CA GLU A 63 10.56 -1.42 6.67
C GLU A 63 10.53 0.10 6.81
N ASN A 64 9.99 0.82 5.82
CA ASN A 64 9.84 2.27 5.87
C ASN A 64 8.93 2.70 7.03
N ARG A 65 7.84 1.96 7.30
CA ARG A 65 6.98 2.21 8.47
C ARG A 65 7.76 2.10 9.77
N LYS A 66 8.56 1.06 9.96
CA LYS A 66 9.40 0.87 11.14
C LYS A 66 10.46 1.96 11.28
N LEU A 67 11.14 2.30 10.18
CA LEU A 67 12.15 3.36 10.17
C LEU A 67 11.56 4.72 10.55
N LYS A 68 10.38 5.07 10.03
CA LYS A 68 9.67 6.30 10.41
C LYS A 68 9.31 6.33 11.88
N GLN A 69 8.85 5.20 12.43
CA GLN A 69 8.54 5.11 13.86
C GLN A 69 9.80 5.31 14.71
N MET A 70 10.88 4.59 14.43
CA MET A 70 12.14 4.71 15.16
C MET A 70 12.70 6.14 15.09
N TYR A 71 12.63 6.77 13.91
CA TYR A 71 13.06 8.16 13.75
C TYR A 71 12.22 9.12 14.58
N ALA A 72 10.90 8.95 14.60
CA ALA A 72 10.01 9.79 15.40
C ALA A 72 10.32 9.67 16.91
N GLU A 73 10.52 8.45 17.41
CA GLU A 73 10.92 8.20 18.80
C GLU A 73 12.26 8.89 19.11
N LEU A 74 13.28 8.67 18.28
CA LEU A 74 14.60 9.29 18.47
C LEU A 74 14.56 10.82 18.39
N ALA A 75 13.73 11.37 17.50
CA ALA A 75 13.57 12.81 17.35
C ALA A 75 12.90 13.43 18.59
N LEU A 76 11.93 12.73 19.20
CA LEU A 76 11.30 13.15 20.45
C LEU A 76 12.31 13.13 21.60
N ASP A 77 13.09 12.06 21.75
CA ASP A 77 14.12 11.96 22.78
C ASP A 77 15.18 13.05 22.61
N ASN A 78 15.64 13.30 21.39
CA ASN A 78 16.61 14.36 21.11
C ASN A 78 16.07 15.74 21.49
N LYS A 79 14.78 16.01 21.20
CA LYS A 79 14.12 17.25 21.58
C LYS A 79 14.07 17.40 23.10
N MET A 80 13.64 16.36 23.82
CA MET A 80 13.60 16.40 25.29
C MET A 80 14.98 16.63 25.90
N LEU A 81 16.02 15.97 25.39
CA LEU A 81 17.39 16.17 25.86
C LEU A 81 17.88 17.61 25.66
N LYS A 82 17.60 18.19 24.48
CA LYS A 82 17.93 19.60 24.20
C LYS A 82 17.16 20.57 25.10
N ASP A 83 15.89 20.30 25.37
CA ASP A 83 15.06 21.12 26.26
C ASP A 83 15.53 21.05 27.72
N VAL A 84 16.05 19.91 28.16
CA VAL A 84 16.66 19.77 29.50
C VAL A 84 17.99 20.52 29.58
N LEU A 85 18.83 20.40 28.54
CA LEU A 85 20.12 21.09 28.50
C LEU A 85 19.97 22.62 28.45
N SER A 86 18.98 23.13 27.71
CA SER A 86 18.72 24.57 27.60
C SER A 86 18.15 25.20 28.87
N LYS A 87 17.60 24.41 29.80
CA LYS A 87 17.12 24.87 31.11
C LYS A 87 18.19 24.86 32.21
N LYS A 88 19.36 24.27 31.95
CA LYS A 88 20.48 24.17 32.91
C LYS A 88 21.43 25.36 32.86
N PHE A 89 21.22 26.29 31.93
CA PHE A 89 21.95 27.55 31.75
C PHE A 89 20.93 28.68 31.58
#